data_AF-A0A2S2NH09-F1
#
_entry.id   AF-A0A2S2NH09-F1
#
_cell.length_a   1.000
_cell.length_b   1.000
_cell.length_c   1.000
_cell.angle_alpha   90.00
_cell.angle_beta   90.00
_cell.angle_gamma   90.00
#
_symmetry.space_group_name_H-M   'P 1'
#
loop_
_entity.id
_entity.type
_entity.pdbx_description
1 polymer ?
#
loop_
_entity_poly.entity_id
_entity_poly.type
_entity_poly.pdbx_seq_one_letter_code
_entity_poly.pdbx_strand_id
1 'polypeptide(L)'
;MVVSCRVKGCNSIGGENIKFHNIPKGDIGEAWISFLTKYNPLFKPTKTTKVCDLHFDPSYNEITSTSVFKTKKLKKNAVPSIYNPSSRKSLFNDSNAVYDSDEENEIVTLTLSDLDNESSDPCIPVVETKISNLQEFAEPVERQLNVVESSPDKQNTNLKRKCFMGDFKDPSEINSPNSRLKYWIASQSTVSNQKKRIKYLYKQNLDLKKRIKTLDDLVDHLKNDKKVTSDNCFTVLKESLSSSQHEMVMKQLHQISETTVSPELRSFALTLHFYSPTSYNYVRKTFNKCLPHPSTIRKWYSVIDGSPGITAESMNAIKMKVKEMKHNNLDLVLGIIMDEMSIREAIHFNGERLQGYINYGHKIQDSDAMPKATEALVFIVVALNSHWKIPVGYFLIHGLTAEEKANLLKTCLINIHETGAIVKTLTFDGAASNISMAKHLGADLTNQISWFPHPSTKEEITIFLDPAHMLKLVRNTIGDWGILYDAEDNPIEWKYFKNLVTLQENNKIHLATKIRQRHINYFKEKMKVRLAAQVFSCSVADALLYCKTKNIEDFNNCDATIT
;
A
#
# COMPACT_ATOMS: atom_id res chain seq x y z
N MET A 1 14.58 28.74 12.36
CA MET A 1 13.12 28.56 12.51
C MET A 1 12.50 28.44 11.12
N VAL A 2 11.69 27.42 10.91
CA VAL A 2 10.95 27.20 9.67
C VAL A 2 9.81 28.22 9.62
N VAL A 3 9.76 29.05 8.58
CA VAL A 3 8.68 30.04 8.40
C VAL A 3 7.49 29.34 7.74
N SER A 4 6.30 29.38 8.34
CA SER A 4 5.08 28.82 7.76
C SER A 4 3.99 29.88 7.58
N CYS A 5 3.08 29.67 6.64
CA CYS A 5 1.93 30.57 6.43
C CYS A 5 0.93 30.42 7.57
N ARG A 6 0.27 31.51 7.99
CA ARG A 6 -0.73 31.49 9.07
C ARG A 6 -2.20 31.48 8.60
N VAL A 7 -2.45 31.48 7.30
CA VAL A 7 -3.80 31.26 6.75
C VAL A 7 -4.22 29.81 7.05
N LYS A 8 -5.42 29.62 7.62
CA LYS A 8 -5.95 28.29 7.97
C LYS A 8 -6.02 27.41 6.70
N GLY A 9 -5.44 26.21 6.77
CA GLY A 9 -5.37 25.27 5.64
C GLY A 9 -4.20 25.48 4.66
N CYS A 10 -3.33 26.48 4.88
CA CYS A 10 -2.14 26.67 4.04
C CYS A 10 -0.92 25.92 4.60
N ASN A 11 -0.37 24.99 3.81
CA ASN A 11 0.82 24.19 4.19
C ASN A 11 2.15 24.77 3.66
N SER A 12 2.17 26.01 3.17
CA SER A 12 3.38 26.61 2.60
C SER A 12 4.46 26.85 3.66
N ILE A 13 5.67 26.38 3.37
CA ILE A 13 6.86 26.48 4.22
C ILE A 13 7.98 27.26 3.51
N GLY A 14 8.74 28.06 4.25
CA GLY A 14 9.90 28.82 3.78
C GLY A 14 10.98 27.91 3.20
N GLY A 15 11.29 28.10 1.91
CA GLY A 15 12.25 27.30 1.14
C GLY A 15 11.73 26.90 -0.24
N GLU A 16 10.41 26.89 -0.45
CA GLU A 16 9.77 26.46 -1.71
C GLU A 16 9.61 27.58 -2.76
N ASN A 17 10.58 28.49 -2.92
CA ASN A 17 10.47 29.67 -3.81
C ASN A 17 9.26 30.61 -3.56
N ILE A 18 8.59 30.47 -2.41
CA ILE A 18 7.45 31.29 -1.99
C ILE A 18 7.92 32.38 -1.03
N LYS A 19 7.50 33.63 -1.25
CA LYS A 19 7.76 34.76 -0.34
C LYS A 19 6.73 34.83 0.77
N PHE A 20 7.16 35.27 1.95
CA PHE A 20 6.33 35.42 3.14
C PHE A 20 6.36 36.87 3.60
N HIS A 21 5.19 37.46 3.81
CA HIS A 21 4.99 38.86 4.17
C HIS A 21 4.45 38.98 5.59
N ASN A 22 4.95 39.96 6.33
CA ASN A 22 4.42 40.30 7.65
C ASN A 22 3.15 41.16 7.48
N ILE A 23 2.24 41.07 8.44
CA ILE A 23 1.04 41.92 8.47
C ILE A 23 1.47 43.38 8.60
N PRO A 24 1.06 44.28 7.68
CA PRO A 24 1.36 45.70 7.77
C PRO A 24 0.61 46.36 8.94
N LYS A 25 1.09 47.53 9.39
CA LYS A 25 0.38 48.34 10.40
C LYS A 25 -0.63 49.29 9.72
N GLY A 26 -1.73 49.61 10.39
CA GLY A 26 -2.80 50.49 9.90
C GLY A 26 -3.99 49.73 9.30
N ASP A 27 -4.90 50.45 8.64
CA ASP A 27 -6.20 49.95 8.14
C ASP A 27 -6.07 48.73 7.22
N ILE A 28 -4.97 48.66 6.45
CA ILE A 28 -4.67 47.52 5.58
C ILE A 28 -4.36 46.27 6.41
N GLY A 29 -3.69 46.42 7.55
CA GLY A 29 -3.44 45.33 8.49
C GLY A 29 -4.72 44.79 9.11
N GLU A 30 -5.69 45.67 9.40
CA GLU A 30 -7.01 45.28 9.88
C GLU A 30 -7.78 44.49 8.81
N ALA A 31 -7.66 44.88 7.53
CA ALA A 31 -8.23 44.11 6.42
C ALA A 31 -7.60 42.71 6.31
N TRP A 32 -6.29 42.56 6.52
CA TRP A 32 -5.64 41.25 6.56
C TRP A 32 -6.12 40.41 7.75
N ILE A 33 -6.31 41.02 8.93
CA ILE A 33 -6.80 40.34 10.13
C ILE A 33 -8.27 39.92 9.94
N SER A 34 -9.10 40.78 9.34
CA SER A 34 -10.49 40.47 8.98
C SER A 34 -10.57 39.28 8.02
N PHE A 35 -9.69 39.25 7.01
CA PHE A 35 -9.56 38.08 6.13
C PHE A 35 -9.15 36.81 6.88
N LEU A 36 -8.16 36.88 7.77
CA LEU A 36 -7.69 35.72 8.53
C LEU A 36 -8.72 35.21 9.56
N THR A 37 -9.42 36.11 10.23
CA THR A 37 -10.44 35.79 11.24
C THR A 37 -11.70 35.22 10.59
N LYS A 38 -12.04 35.63 9.36
CA LYS A 38 -13.12 35.02 8.57
C LYS A 38 -12.98 33.49 8.44
N TYR A 39 -11.75 32.99 8.29
CA TYR A 39 -11.48 31.56 8.15
C TYR A 39 -10.98 30.89 9.43
N ASN A 40 -10.53 31.67 10.42
CA ASN A 40 -10.14 31.19 11.74
C ASN A 40 -10.65 32.13 12.84
N PRO A 41 -11.87 31.91 13.36
CA PRO A 41 -12.51 32.83 14.31
C PRO A 41 -11.72 33.08 15.61
N LEU A 42 -10.85 32.14 16.00
CA LEU A 42 -10.01 32.22 17.22
C LEU A 42 -8.63 32.85 16.96
N PHE A 43 -8.37 33.37 15.75
CA PHE A 43 -7.07 33.90 15.38
C PHE A 43 -6.74 35.21 16.12
N LYS A 44 -5.62 35.21 16.86
CA LYS A 44 -5.00 36.42 17.43
C LYS A 44 -3.67 36.71 16.71
N PRO A 45 -3.49 37.91 16.11
CA PRO A 45 -2.26 38.25 15.40
C PRO A 45 -1.08 38.39 16.38
N THR A 46 0.07 37.83 16.02
CA THR A 46 1.34 37.99 16.77
C THR A 46 2.40 38.63 15.88
N LYS A 47 3.48 39.19 16.45
CA LYS A 47 4.57 39.81 15.66
C LYS A 47 5.26 38.84 14.68
N THR A 48 5.06 37.53 14.84
CA THR A 48 5.64 36.48 14.02
C THR A 48 4.68 35.93 12.95
N THR A 49 3.44 36.41 12.88
CA THR A 49 2.48 35.94 11.87
C THR A 49 2.87 36.43 10.48
N LYS A 50 3.07 35.48 9.57
CA LYS A 50 3.37 35.74 8.16
C LYS A 50 2.33 35.08 7.24
N VAL A 51 2.03 35.74 6.13
CA VAL A 51 1.14 35.25 5.07
C VAL A 51 1.98 35.05 3.80
N CYS A 52 1.80 33.92 3.11
CA CYS A 52 2.55 33.64 1.89
C CYS A 52 1.97 34.36 0.66
N ASP A 53 2.79 34.53 -0.37
CA ASP A 53 2.44 35.28 -1.60
C ASP A 53 1.24 34.69 -2.37
N LEU A 54 0.90 33.42 -2.14
CA LEU A 54 -0.21 32.72 -2.81
C LEU A 54 -1.60 33.26 -2.46
N HIS A 55 -1.72 34.03 -1.38
CA HIS A 55 -3.00 34.59 -0.94
C HIS A 55 -3.29 35.99 -1.51
N PHE A 56 -2.37 36.53 -2.29
CA PHE A 56 -2.50 37.83 -2.94
C PHE A 56 -2.76 37.67 -4.42
N ASP A 57 -3.57 38.56 -4.98
CA ASP A 57 -3.72 38.65 -6.44
C ASP A 57 -2.36 39.02 -7.07
N PRO A 58 -1.89 38.28 -8.10
CA PRO A 58 -0.62 38.55 -8.77
C PRO A 58 -0.46 39.99 -9.29
N SER A 59 -1.55 40.71 -9.54
CA SER A 59 -1.55 42.13 -9.96
C SER A 59 -1.02 43.10 -8.88
N TYR A 60 -0.96 42.67 -7.62
CA TYR A 60 -0.36 43.43 -6.52
C TYR A 60 1.16 43.24 -6.39
N ASN A 61 1.80 42.45 -7.24
CA ASN A 61 3.25 42.30 -7.24
C ASN A 61 3.93 43.30 -8.18
N GLU A 62 4.82 44.14 -7.63
CA GLU A 62 5.70 45.04 -8.38
C GLU A 62 7.08 44.41 -8.56
N ILE A 63 7.70 44.64 -9.72
CA ILE A 63 9.09 44.23 -9.98
C ILE A 63 9.95 45.48 -9.84
N THR A 64 10.85 45.49 -8.85
CA THR A 64 11.81 46.60 -8.71
C THR A 64 12.88 46.53 -9.80
N SER A 65 12.97 47.57 -10.63
CA SER A 65 13.92 47.74 -11.74
C SER A 65 15.36 48.04 -11.30
N THR A 66 15.59 48.32 -10.01
CA THR A 66 16.91 48.69 -9.45
C THR A 66 17.74 47.53 -8.89
N SER A 67 17.24 46.29 -8.92
CA SER A 67 18.02 45.11 -8.56
C SER A 67 18.34 44.27 -9.79
N VAL A 68 19.62 43.92 -10.00
CA VAL A 68 20.12 43.04 -11.08
C VAL A 68 19.32 41.71 -11.18
N PHE A 69 18.59 41.33 -10.13
CA PHE A 69 17.82 40.09 -10.01
C PHE A 69 16.29 40.23 -10.15
N LYS A 70 15.74 41.34 -10.68
CA LYS A 70 14.27 41.54 -10.91
C LYS A 70 13.38 40.96 -9.79
N THR A 71 13.59 41.39 -8.55
CA THR A 71 12.87 40.82 -7.41
C THR A 71 11.41 41.31 -7.34
N LYS A 72 10.45 40.39 -7.20
CA LYS A 72 9.01 40.70 -6.97
C LYS A 72 8.76 41.18 -5.54
N LYS A 73 8.09 42.31 -5.35
CA LYS A 73 7.71 42.89 -4.06
C LYS A 73 6.21 43.19 -4.05
N LEU A 74 5.54 42.88 -2.95
CA LEU A 74 4.11 43.15 -2.79
C LEU A 74 3.85 44.66 -2.60
N LYS A 75 2.85 45.21 -3.29
CA LYS A 75 2.40 46.60 -3.17
C LYS A 75 1.93 46.91 -1.75
N LYS A 76 2.09 48.16 -1.32
CA LYS A 76 1.73 48.59 0.05
C LYS A 76 0.23 48.49 0.34
N ASN A 77 -0.63 48.59 -0.68
CA ASN A 77 -2.09 48.51 -0.58
C ASN A 77 -2.65 47.10 -0.84
N ALA A 78 -1.80 46.08 -0.95
CA ALA A 78 -2.25 44.72 -1.22
C ALA A 78 -2.97 44.13 0.00
N VAL A 79 -4.11 43.50 -0.24
CA VAL A 79 -4.89 42.77 0.78
C VAL A 79 -5.05 41.32 0.32
N PRO A 80 -4.93 40.32 1.21
CA PRO A 80 -5.16 38.94 0.85
C PRO A 80 -6.63 38.78 0.46
N SER A 81 -6.87 38.26 -0.74
CA SER A 81 -8.21 38.05 -1.28
C SER A 81 -8.45 36.57 -1.61
N ILE A 82 -7.39 35.78 -1.77
CA ILE A 82 -7.47 34.40 -2.22
C ILE A 82 -7.37 33.46 -1.01
N TYR A 83 -8.49 32.84 -0.65
CA TYR A 83 -8.47 31.72 0.30
C TYR A 83 -8.23 30.42 -0.46
N ASN A 84 -7.04 29.86 -0.30
CA ASN A 84 -6.67 28.61 -0.94
C ASN A 84 -6.44 27.54 0.13
N PRO A 85 -7.47 26.77 0.53
CA PRO A 85 -7.37 25.77 1.59
C PRO A 85 -6.53 24.54 1.20
N SER A 86 -5.97 24.51 -0.01
CA SER A 86 -5.21 23.38 -0.53
C SER A 86 -4.30 23.84 -1.67
N SER A 87 -3.09 24.32 -1.38
CA SER A 87 -2.01 24.14 -2.36
C SER A 87 -1.56 22.66 -2.31
N ARG A 88 -2.43 21.75 -2.76
CA ARG A 88 -1.97 20.47 -3.30
C ARG A 88 -1.01 20.86 -4.43
N LYS A 89 0.26 20.42 -4.37
CA LYS A 89 1.05 20.32 -5.60
C LYS A 89 0.24 19.42 -6.53
N SER A 90 -0.33 20.01 -7.57
CA SER A 90 -0.89 19.32 -8.72
C SER A 90 0.25 18.51 -9.35
N LEU A 91 0.29 17.23 -9.05
CA LEU A 91 1.07 16.23 -9.79
C LEU A 91 0.21 14.98 -9.97
N PHE A 92 -0.97 15.14 -10.52
CA PHE A 92 -1.71 14.11 -11.25
C PHE A 92 -2.62 14.86 -12.24
N ASN A 93 -2.39 14.76 -13.56
CA ASN A 93 -3.22 13.89 -14.39
C ASN A 93 -3.81 12.71 -13.59
N ASP A 94 -5.10 12.85 -13.36
CA ASP A 94 -6.11 11.94 -12.82
C ASP A 94 -5.76 10.45 -12.71
N SER A 95 -5.97 9.86 -11.54
CA SER A 95 -7.31 9.31 -11.22
C SER A 95 -7.37 8.60 -9.85
N ASN A 96 -8.49 8.88 -9.16
CA ASN A 96 -9.20 8.06 -8.17
C ASN A 96 -8.71 7.96 -6.70
N ALA A 97 -9.32 8.85 -5.90
CA ALA A 97 -10.07 8.61 -4.64
C ALA A 97 -9.58 7.60 -3.59
N VAL A 98 -9.47 8.05 -2.33
CA VAL A 98 -10.37 7.71 -1.20
C VAL A 98 -9.95 8.50 0.06
N TYR A 99 -10.97 8.85 0.84
CA TYR A 99 -10.98 9.56 2.13
C TYR A 99 -10.11 8.91 3.21
N ASP A 100 -9.56 9.72 4.12
CA ASP A 100 -9.63 9.37 5.55
C ASP A 100 -9.65 10.61 6.45
N SER A 101 -10.42 10.45 7.51
CA SER A 101 -10.91 11.43 8.49
C SER A 101 -9.92 11.73 9.61
N ASP A 102 -10.25 12.82 10.30
CA ASP A 102 -9.64 13.47 11.45
C ASP A 102 -9.20 12.53 12.60
N GLU A 103 -8.13 12.90 13.33
CA GLU A 103 -8.28 13.26 14.75
C GLU A 103 -7.05 13.98 15.35
N GLU A 104 -7.42 15.08 15.99
CA GLU A 104 -6.88 15.94 17.05
C GLU A 104 -5.61 15.50 17.83
N ASN A 105 -4.68 16.44 18.00
CA ASN A 105 -3.65 16.40 19.04
C ASN A 105 -3.72 17.69 19.87
N GLU A 106 -3.97 17.50 21.16
CA GLU A 106 -3.98 18.51 22.21
C GLU A 106 -2.53 18.81 22.66
N ILE A 107 -2.26 20.09 22.90
CA ILE A 107 -0.96 20.64 23.29
C ILE A 107 -0.98 20.88 24.80
N VAL A 108 0.10 20.52 25.51
CA VAL A 108 0.45 21.20 26.76
C VAL A 108 1.95 21.55 26.76
N THR A 109 2.17 22.85 26.69
CA THR A 109 3.42 23.59 26.89
C THR A 109 3.79 23.69 28.37
N LEU A 110 5.04 24.09 28.67
CA LEU A 110 5.47 25.15 29.62
C LEU A 110 6.98 24.92 29.91
N THR A 111 7.94 25.69 29.39
CA THR A 111 8.40 27.09 29.59
C THR A 111 9.67 27.19 30.43
N LEU A 112 10.56 28.05 29.94
CA LEU A 112 11.87 28.44 30.46
C LEU A 112 11.80 29.28 31.75
N SER A 113 12.89 29.29 32.51
CA SER A 113 13.50 30.50 33.12
C SER A 113 14.95 30.14 33.46
N ASP A 114 15.96 30.84 32.93
CA ASP A 114 16.58 32.07 33.49
C ASP A 114 17.52 31.73 34.65
N LEU A 115 18.70 32.31 34.90
CA LEU A 115 19.53 33.37 34.32
C LEU A 115 20.85 33.34 35.15
N ASP A 116 21.91 33.94 34.58
CA ASP A 116 22.98 34.68 35.25
C ASP A 116 24.26 34.07 35.89
N ASN A 117 25.37 34.65 35.40
CA ASN A 117 26.52 35.27 36.08
C ASN A 117 27.85 34.53 36.39
N GLU A 118 28.85 34.99 35.62
CA GLU A 118 30.16 35.59 35.97
C GLU A 118 31.25 34.88 36.80
N SER A 119 32.41 34.82 36.12
CA SER A 119 33.79 35.12 36.58
C SER A 119 34.57 34.12 37.44
N SER A 120 35.74 33.68 36.91
CA SER A 120 37.10 33.89 37.46
C SER A 120 38.08 32.82 36.95
N ASP A 121 39.16 33.23 36.27
CA ASP A 121 40.40 32.47 36.04
C ASP A 121 41.24 32.40 37.35
N PRO A 122 42.42 31.74 37.44
CA PRO A 122 42.93 30.52 36.81
C PRO A 122 43.59 29.57 37.85
N CYS A 123 43.83 28.28 37.54
CA CYS A 123 45.14 27.63 37.77
C CYS A 123 45.18 26.18 37.27
N ILE A 124 46.38 25.77 36.87
CA ILE A 124 46.77 24.48 36.30
C ILE A 124 47.10 23.51 37.44
N PRO A 125 46.72 22.22 37.34
CA PRO A 125 47.78 21.22 37.31
C PRO A 125 47.58 20.20 36.19
N VAL A 126 48.68 19.97 35.47
CA VAL A 126 48.89 18.84 34.56
C VAL A 126 49.03 17.59 35.42
N VAL A 127 48.21 16.58 35.15
CA VAL A 127 48.53 15.19 35.51
C VAL A 127 48.33 14.33 34.28
N GLU A 128 49.44 13.85 33.76
CA GLU A 128 49.54 12.83 32.73
C GLU A 128 49.08 11.49 33.30
N THR A 129 48.16 10.81 32.62
CA THR A 129 48.06 9.35 32.74
C THR A 129 47.98 8.74 31.35
N LYS A 130 48.99 7.90 31.11
CA LYS A 130 49.33 7.16 29.90
C LYS A 130 48.16 6.32 29.44
N ILE A 131 47.75 6.53 28.19
CA ILE A 131 46.94 5.58 27.42
C ILE A 131 47.91 4.57 26.85
N SER A 132 47.72 3.30 27.20
CA SER A 132 48.38 2.18 26.54
C SER A 132 47.31 1.20 26.07
N ASN A 133 47.41 0.91 24.77
CA ASN A 133 46.87 -0.23 24.04
C ASN A 133 45.41 -0.14 23.60
N LEU A 134 45.24 0.13 22.30
CA LEU A 134 44.58 -0.76 21.33
C LEU A 134 44.70 -0.18 19.90
N GLN A 135 45.76 -0.60 19.18
CA GLN A 135 45.68 -0.95 17.75
C GLN A 135 44.93 -2.30 17.69
N GLU A 136 44.10 -2.65 16.71
CA GLU A 136 44.17 -2.40 15.28
C GLU A 136 42.81 -2.78 14.62
N PHE A 137 42.69 -2.59 13.31
CA PHE A 137 41.56 -2.81 12.40
C PHE A 137 40.62 -1.61 12.16
N ALA A 138 41.10 -0.69 11.31
CA ALA A 138 40.25 0.05 10.39
C ALA A 138 40.94 0.12 9.02
N GLU A 139 40.48 -0.71 8.07
CA GLU A 139 40.71 -0.48 6.64
C GLU A 139 39.89 0.75 6.19
N PRO A 140 40.48 1.70 5.44
CA PRO A 140 39.75 2.85 4.94
C PRO A 140 39.03 2.49 3.64
N VAL A 141 37.70 2.47 3.66
CA VAL A 141 36.88 2.46 2.45
C VAL A 141 37.00 3.81 1.76
N GLU A 142 37.68 3.82 0.62
CA GLU A 142 37.75 4.96 -0.31
C GLU A 142 36.35 5.32 -0.82
N ARG A 143 35.85 6.51 -0.44
CA ARG A 143 34.71 7.13 -1.14
C ARG A 143 35.23 7.91 -2.33
N GLN A 144 35.01 7.36 -3.52
CA GLN A 144 35.15 8.05 -4.79
C GLN A 144 34.24 9.28 -4.81
N LEU A 145 34.84 10.47 -4.79
CA LEU A 145 34.19 11.74 -5.09
C LEU A 145 34.08 11.87 -6.61
N ASN A 146 32.87 11.75 -7.14
CA ASN A 146 32.59 12.05 -8.54
C ASN A 146 32.89 13.53 -8.83
N VAL A 147 33.90 13.73 -9.68
CA VAL A 147 34.26 15.01 -10.27
C VAL A 147 33.20 15.36 -11.33
N VAL A 148 32.43 16.43 -11.08
CA VAL A 148 31.61 17.06 -12.11
C VAL A 148 32.50 18.04 -12.86
N GLU A 149 32.66 17.82 -14.16
CA GLU A 149 33.32 18.73 -15.09
C GLU A 149 32.56 20.05 -15.17
N SER A 150 33.24 21.16 -14.89
CA SER A 150 32.74 22.52 -15.15
C SER A 150 33.60 23.20 -16.23
N SER A 151 32.98 23.51 -17.37
CA SER A 151 33.50 24.47 -18.36
C SER A 151 33.13 25.92 -17.96
N PRO A 152 33.62 26.96 -18.68
CA PRO A 152 34.86 27.66 -18.38
C PRO A 152 34.63 29.07 -17.79
N ASP A 153 35.69 29.56 -17.13
CA ASP A 153 36.06 30.95 -16.88
C ASP A 153 34.97 32.01 -16.68
N LYS A 154 34.81 32.40 -15.40
CA LYS A 154 34.62 33.80 -15.03
C LYS A 154 35.77 34.23 -14.14
N GLN A 155 36.55 35.17 -14.67
CA GLN A 155 37.74 35.78 -14.10
C GLN A 155 37.52 36.19 -12.64
N ASN A 156 38.20 35.51 -11.72
CA ASN A 156 38.26 35.88 -10.32
C ASN A 156 39.23 37.06 -10.15
N THR A 157 38.72 38.15 -9.61
CA THR A 157 39.51 39.27 -9.09
C THR A 157 40.57 38.75 -8.11
N ASN A 158 41.82 39.18 -8.28
CA ASN A 158 43.00 38.84 -7.47
C ASN A 158 42.74 38.75 -5.95
N LEU A 159 42.33 37.56 -5.47
CA LEU A 159 42.40 37.23 -4.04
C LEU A 159 43.85 36.86 -3.74
N LYS A 160 44.58 37.78 -3.10
CA LYS A 160 45.96 37.54 -2.64
C LYS A 160 46.03 36.18 -1.93
N ARG A 161 46.91 35.28 -2.40
CA ARG A 161 47.15 33.96 -1.82
C ARG A 161 47.42 34.11 -0.32
N LYS A 162 46.63 33.45 0.52
CA LYS A 162 46.86 33.41 1.97
C LYS A 162 48.20 32.72 2.21
N CYS A 163 49.05 33.36 3.02
CA CYS A 163 50.38 32.89 3.36
C CYS A 163 50.28 32.10 4.66
N PHE A 164 50.74 30.85 4.64
CA PHE A 164 50.76 29.96 5.80
C PHE A 164 52.19 29.79 6.32
N MET A 165 52.30 29.40 7.58
CA MET A 165 53.60 29.07 8.17
C MET A 165 54.17 27.83 7.47
N GLY A 166 55.36 27.96 6.87
CA GLY A 166 56.01 26.91 6.07
C GLY A 166 55.95 27.10 4.54
N ASP A 167 55.28 28.16 4.04
CA ASP A 167 55.19 28.45 2.60
C ASP A 167 56.48 29.06 1.99
N PHE A 168 57.58 29.21 2.77
CA PHE A 168 58.87 29.69 2.26
C PHE A 168 59.61 28.57 1.54
N LYS A 169 60.05 28.82 0.30
CA LYS A 169 60.75 27.80 -0.52
C LYS A 169 62.26 27.76 -0.28
N ASP A 170 62.83 28.86 0.22
CA ASP A 170 64.27 29.05 0.38
C ASP A 170 64.56 29.92 1.63
N PRO A 171 65.54 29.59 2.49
CA PRO A 171 65.86 30.35 3.71
C PRO A 171 66.19 31.84 3.46
N SER A 172 66.63 32.17 2.24
CA SER A 172 66.97 33.53 1.81
C SER A 172 65.76 34.49 1.76
N GLU A 173 64.52 34.00 1.62
CA GLU A 173 63.30 34.83 1.60
C GLU A 173 62.94 35.47 2.96
N ILE A 174 63.51 34.95 4.06
CA ILE A 174 63.29 35.43 5.43
C ILE A 174 64.25 36.59 5.78
N ASN A 175 65.18 36.94 4.89
CA ASN A 175 66.16 38.01 5.11
C ASN A 175 65.61 39.42 4.87
N SER A 176 64.50 39.55 4.14
CA SER A 176 63.79 40.83 3.99
C SER A 176 62.92 41.12 5.23
N PRO A 177 63.05 42.31 5.87
CA PRO A 177 62.26 42.67 7.05
C PRO A 177 60.74 42.52 6.85
N ASN A 178 60.24 42.87 5.65
CA ASN A 178 58.81 42.78 5.33
C ASN A 178 58.32 41.35 5.17
N SER A 179 59.12 40.48 4.54
CA SER A 179 58.78 39.05 4.42
C SER A 179 58.84 38.36 5.78
N ARG A 180 59.85 38.67 6.60
CA ARG A 180 59.98 38.15 7.97
C ARG A 180 58.78 38.51 8.84
N LEU A 181 58.34 39.78 8.80
CA LEU A 181 57.15 40.23 9.53
C LEU A 181 55.88 39.52 9.04
N LYS A 182 55.73 39.32 7.72
CA LYS A 182 54.58 38.62 7.12
C LYS A 182 54.49 37.16 7.59
N TYR A 183 55.60 36.41 7.53
CA TYR A 183 55.63 35.01 7.99
C TYR A 183 55.54 34.89 9.51
N TRP A 184 56.05 35.86 10.26
CA TRP A 184 55.87 35.95 11.72
C TRP A 184 54.40 36.13 12.10
N ILE A 185 53.69 37.05 11.44
CA ILE A 185 52.24 37.26 11.66
C ILE A 185 51.46 36.00 11.27
N ALA A 186 51.82 35.36 10.14
CA ALA A 186 51.19 34.11 9.72
C ALA A 186 51.41 33.00 10.78
N SER A 187 52.63 32.82 11.28
CA SER A 187 52.98 31.91 12.37
C SER A 187 52.21 32.18 13.65
N GLN A 188 52.15 33.44 14.07
CA GLN A 188 51.43 33.80 15.29
C GLN A 188 49.91 33.57 15.13
N SER A 189 49.38 33.78 13.92
CA SER A 189 47.99 33.49 13.59
C SER A 189 47.68 31.99 13.53
N THR A 190 48.58 31.15 13.00
CA THR A 190 48.43 29.69 12.98
C THR A 190 48.49 29.14 14.39
N VAL A 191 49.45 29.58 15.21
CA VAL A 191 49.55 29.20 16.63
C VAL A 191 48.31 29.63 17.40
N SER A 192 47.79 30.84 17.18
CA SER A 192 46.56 31.32 17.81
C SER A 192 45.34 30.47 17.41
N ASN A 193 45.21 30.13 16.13
CA ASN A 193 44.13 29.28 15.63
C ASN A 193 44.24 27.84 16.15
N GLN A 194 45.45 27.28 16.23
CA GLN A 194 45.70 25.97 16.83
C GLN A 194 45.35 25.96 18.31
N LYS A 195 45.76 26.98 19.08
CA LYS A 195 45.39 27.12 20.50
C LYS A 195 43.87 27.21 20.69
N LYS A 196 43.17 27.98 19.84
CA LYS A 196 41.69 28.04 19.84
C LYS A 196 41.08 26.66 19.52
N ARG A 197 41.64 25.93 18.57
CA ARG A 197 41.17 24.58 18.20
C ARG A 197 41.39 23.57 19.32
N ILE A 198 42.55 23.59 19.98
CA ILE A 198 42.85 22.74 21.14
C ILE A 198 41.87 23.03 22.28
N LYS A 199 41.61 24.31 22.59
CA LYS A 199 40.63 24.70 23.62
C LYS A 199 39.21 24.23 23.27
N TYR A 200 38.81 24.36 22.01
CA TYR A 200 37.52 23.84 21.53
C TYR A 200 37.41 22.32 21.69
N LEU A 201 38.43 21.57 21.25
CA LEU A 201 38.45 20.12 21.34
C LEU A 201 38.48 19.62 22.79
N TYR A 202 39.22 20.31 23.66
CA TYR A 202 39.26 20.00 25.08
C TYR A 202 37.89 20.19 25.74
N LYS A 203 37.20 21.30 25.44
CA LYS A 203 35.83 21.56 25.91
C LYS A 203 34.85 20.50 25.38
N GLN A 204 34.95 20.15 24.09
CA GLN A 204 34.12 19.10 23.49
C GLN A 204 34.34 17.74 24.20
N ASN A 205 35.58 17.38 24.51
CA ASN A 205 35.89 16.16 25.27
C ASN A 205 35.34 16.19 26.69
N LEU A 206 35.42 17.33 27.37
CA LEU A 206 34.82 17.51 28.70
C LEU A 206 33.29 17.35 28.66
N ASP A 207 32.64 17.96 27.68
CA ASP A 207 31.18 17.88 27.52
C ASP A 207 30.75 16.44 27.17
N LEU A 208 31.52 15.72 26.34
CA LEU A 208 31.31 14.31 26.06
C LEU A 208 31.48 13.44 27.31
N LYS A 209 32.54 13.65 28.10
CA LYS A 209 32.76 12.92 29.36
C LYS A 209 31.64 13.15 30.37
N LYS A 210 31.16 14.39 30.50
CA LYS A 210 29.99 14.71 31.34
C LYS A 210 28.74 13.98 30.85
N ARG A 211 28.52 13.94 29.54
CA ARG A 211 27.38 13.24 28.94
C ARG A 211 27.43 11.73 29.16
N ILE A 212 28.62 11.12 29.05
CA ILE A 212 28.84 9.71 29.39
C ILE A 212 28.48 9.49 30.86
N LYS A 213 29.01 10.30 31.77
CA LYS A 213 28.70 10.19 33.19
C LYS A 213 27.20 10.31 33.48
N THR A 214 26.50 11.27 32.88
CA THR A 214 25.05 11.39 33.04
C THR A 214 24.28 10.20 32.49
N LEU A 215 24.78 9.54 31.44
CA LEU A 215 24.18 8.33 30.89
C LEU A 215 24.43 7.13 31.81
N ASP A 216 25.64 7.01 32.36
CA ASP A 216 25.98 5.98 33.36
C ASP A 216 25.13 6.15 34.63
N ASP A 217 25.01 7.37 35.14
CA ASP A 217 24.16 7.70 36.28
C ASP A 217 22.68 7.35 36.01
N LEU A 218 22.20 7.57 34.77
CA LEU A 218 20.84 7.21 34.34
C LEU A 218 20.67 5.69 34.24
N VAL A 219 21.67 4.96 33.74
CA VAL A 219 21.68 3.50 33.71
C VAL A 219 21.65 2.92 35.12
N ASP A 220 22.45 3.46 36.04
CA ASP A 220 22.50 3.01 37.43
C ASP A 220 21.20 3.33 38.17
N HIS A 221 20.62 4.51 37.93
CA HIS A 221 19.29 4.85 38.42
C HIS A 221 18.23 3.87 37.88
N LEU A 222 18.24 3.53 36.60
CA LEU A 222 17.27 2.58 36.02
C LEU A 222 17.42 1.15 36.56
N LYS A 223 18.64 0.72 36.91
CA LYS A 223 18.90 -0.55 37.60
C LYS A 223 18.35 -0.54 39.03
N ASN A 224 18.37 0.61 39.70
CA ASN A 224 17.99 0.74 41.10
C ASN A 224 16.48 1.02 41.30
N ASP A 225 15.85 1.83 40.45
CA ASP A 225 14.47 2.34 40.64
C ASP A 225 13.37 1.48 40.03
N LYS A 226 13.69 0.52 39.17
CA LYS A 226 12.73 -0.45 38.62
C LYS A 226 13.32 -1.83 38.78
N LYS A 227 12.48 -2.85 39.02
CA LYS A 227 12.83 -4.28 39.03
C LYS A 227 13.34 -4.79 37.65
N VAL A 228 14.27 -4.09 37.01
CA VAL A 228 15.12 -4.62 35.93
C VAL A 228 16.28 -5.30 36.65
N THR A 229 15.97 -6.38 37.36
CA THR A 229 16.98 -7.21 38.00
C THR A 229 17.84 -7.85 36.92
N SER A 230 19.12 -7.48 36.97
CA SER A 230 20.29 -8.19 36.44
C SER A 230 20.30 -8.51 34.95
N ASP A 231 21.44 -9.02 34.50
CA ASP A 231 21.67 -9.60 33.18
C ASP A 231 20.61 -10.64 32.74
N ASN A 232 19.69 -11.03 33.63
CA ASN A 232 18.57 -11.93 33.39
C ASN A 232 17.39 -11.31 32.62
N CYS A 233 17.21 -9.99 32.57
CA CYS A 233 16.08 -9.41 31.82
C CYS A 233 16.19 -9.69 30.32
N PHE A 234 17.42 -9.65 29.79
CA PHE A 234 17.70 -9.97 28.40
C PHE A 234 17.53 -11.46 28.10
N THR A 235 17.94 -12.34 29.01
CA THR A 235 17.73 -13.80 28.85
C THR A 235 16.25 -14.15 28.96
N VAL A 236 15.51 -13.55 29.89
CA VAL A 236 14.05 -13.70 30.03
C VAL A 236 13.31 -13.17 28.81
N LEU A 237 13.70 -12.01 28.26
CA LEU A 237 13.15 -11.50 26.99
C LEU A 237 13.45 -12.43 25.82
N LYS A 238 14.65 -13.03 25.79
CA LYS A 238 15.06 -13.98 24.74
C LYS A 238 14.33 -15.32 24.83
N GLU A 239 14.03 -15.79 26.03
CA GLU A 239 13.27 -17.03 26.27
C GLU A 239 11.75 -16.86 26.15
N SER A 240 11.23 -15.65 26.42
CA SER A 240 9.78 -15.37 26.39
C SER A 240 9.26 -14.95 25.02
N LEU A 241 10.11 -14.40 24.16
CA LEU A 241 9.72 -13.93 22.82
C LEU A 241 9.94 -15.04 21.78
N SER A 242 9.01 -15.14 20.81
CA SER A 242 9.24 -16.00 19.64
C SER A 242 10.46 -15.53 18.86
N SER A 243 11.06 -16.41 18.05
CA SER A 243 12.29 -16.08 17.32
C SER A 243 12.14 -14.84 16.42
N SER A 244 10.97 -14.69 15.81
CA SER A 244 10.57 -13.51 15.02
C SER A 244 10.39 -12.23 15.84
N GLN A 245 9.80 -12.31 17.04
CA GLN A 245 9.65 -11.17 17.94
C GLN A 245 10.99 -10.71 18.50
N HIS A 246 11.85 -11.65 18.88
CA HIS A 246 13.22 -11.37 19.29
C HIS A 246 13.99 -10.66 18.18
N GLU A 247 13.92 -11.14 16.93
CA GLU A 247 14.55 -10.47 15.78
C GLU A 247 14.02 -9.04 15.59
N MET A 248 12.71 -8.81 15.74
CA MET A 248 12.12 -7.47 15.65
C MET A 248 12.62 -6.53 16.75
N VAL A 249 12.67 -6.98 18.01
CA VAL A 249 13.16 -6.19 19.15
C VAL A 249 14.64 -5.85 18.95
N MET A 250 15.44 -6.82 18.53
CA MET A 250 16.88 -6.61 18.31
C MET A 250 17.18 -5.67 17.14
N LYS A 251 16.35 -5.70 16.08
CA LYS A 251 16.39 -4.71 14.99
C LYS A 251 15.99 -3.32 15.45
N GLN A 252 15.01 -3.18 16.35
CA GLN A 252 14.65 -1.88 16.94
C GLN A 252 15.77 -1.31 17.81
N LEU A 253 16.46 -2.17 18.56
CA LEU A 253 17.59 -1.81 19.41
C LEU A 253 18.88 -1.54 18.61
N HIS A 254 18.86 -1.67 17.27
CA HIS A 254 20.02 -1.53 16.38
C HIS A 254 21.19 -2.48 16.73
N GLN A 255 20.91 -3.57 17.48
CA GLN A 255 21.93 -4.55 17.87
C GLN A 255 22.17 -5.60 16.77
N ILE A 256 21.17 -5.81 15.90
CA ILE A 256 21.28 -6.69 14.74
C ILE A 256 21.09 -5.85 13.48
N SER A 257 22.17 -5.69 12.71
CA SER A 257 22.17 -5.08 11.38
C SER A 257 22.11 -6.12 10.25
N GLU A 258 21.98 -7.41 10.59
CA GLU A 258 22.01 -8.48 9.60
C GLU A 258 20.87 -8.33 8.58
N THR A 259 21.23 -8.48 7.31
CA THR A 259 20.34 -8.38 6.15
C THR A 259 19.44 -9.61 6.01
N THR A 260 19.78 -10.69 6.68
CA THR A 260 19.04 -11.94 6.72
C THR A 260 17.76 -11.76 7.54
N VAL A 261 16.67 -12.30 7.03
CA VAL A 261 15.36 -12.29 7.68
C VAL A 261 15.02 -13.74 7.99
N SER A 262 14.65 -14.04 9.24
CA SER A 262 14.21 -15.40 9.59
C SER A 262 13.02 -15.85 8.74
N PRO A 263 12.85 -17.15 8.49
CA PRO A 263 11.70 -17.66 7.75
C PRO A 263 10.36 -17.31 8.44
N GLU A 264 10.33 -17.30 9.77
CA GLU A 264 9.16 -16.86 10.55
C GLU A 264 8.84 -15.39 10.30
N LEU A 265 9.82 -14.48 10.44
CA LEU A 265 9.59 -13.06 10.20
C LEU A 265 9.25 -12.78 8.73
N ARG A 266 9.82 -13.52 7.79
CA ARG A 266 9.45 -13.47 6.37
C ARG A 266 7.99 -13.86 6.17
N SER A 267 7.54 -14.96 6.77
CA SER A 267 6.14 -15.40 6.68
C SER A 267 5.19 -14.36 7.27
N PHE A 268 5.51 -13.81 8.44
CA PHE A 268 4.74 -12.74 9.09
C PHE A 268 4.66 -11.49 8.21
N ALA A 269 5.80 -11.03 7.67
CA ALA A 269 5.86 -9.85 6.82
C ALA A 269 5.06 -10.03 5.52
N LEU A 270 5.16 -11.21 4.88
CA LEU A 270 4.38 -11.54 3.68
C LEU A 270 2.88 -11.56 3.98
N THR A 271 2.46 -12.23 5.06
CA THR A 271 1.05 -12.31 5.45
C THR A 271 0.46 -10.95 5.79
N LEU A 272 1.19 -10.14 6.57
CA LEU A 272 0.73 -8.79 6.93
C LEU A 272 0.63 -7.88 5.70
N HIS A 273 1.62 -7.94 4.80
CA HIS A 273 1.58 -7.19 3.55
C HIS A 273 0.45 -7.67 2.61
N PHE A 274 0.17 -8.98 2.57
CA PHE A 274 -0.93 -9.56 1.81
C PHE A 274 -2.29 -9.08 2.31
N TYR A 275 -2.52 -9.05 3.64
CA TYR A 275 -3.77 -8.53 4.19
C TYR A 275 -3.93 -7.03 3.97
N SER A 276 -2.87 -6.25 4.16
CA SER A 276 -2.95 -4.80 4.01
C SER A 276 -1.56 -4.17 3.88
N PRO A 277 -1.17 -3.67 2.68
CA PRO A 277 0.06 -2.92 2.50
C PRO A 277 0.10 -1.63 3.33
N THR A 278 -1.05 -1.00 3.59
CA THR A 278 -1.15 0.21 4.44
C THR A 278 -0.85 -0.14 5.90
N SER A 279 -1.46 -1.20 6.43
CA SER A 279 -1.18 -1.70 7.78
C SER A 279 0.27 -2.14 7.92
N TYR A 280 0.82 -2.84 6.92
CA TYR A 280 2.24 -3.20 6.88
C TYR A 280 3.15 -1.96 6.99
N ASN A 281 2.86 -0.92 6.20
CA ASN A 281 3.64 0.32 6.22
C ASN A 281 3.48 1.09 7.53
N TYR A 282 2.29 1.06 8.14
CA TYR A 282 2.06 1.64 9.47
C TYR A 282 2.89 0.91 10.52
N VAL A 283 2.72 -0.40 10.67
CA VAL A 283 3.48 -1.24 11.62
C VAL A 283 4.98 -1.04 11.42
N ARG A 284 5.44 -1.06 10.17
CA ARG A 284 6.86 -0.82 9.86
C ARG A 284 7.33 0.57 10.32
N LYS A 285 6.52 1.62 10.18
CA LYS A 285 6.88 2.97 10.65
C LYS A 285 6.86 3.07 12.17
N THR A 286 5.83 2.54 12.80
CA THR A 286 5.62 2.56 14.26
C THR A 286 6.74 1.81 15.00
N PHE A 287 7.18 0.69 14.45
CA PHE A 287 8.21 -0.16 15.05
C PHE A 287 9.62 0.09 14.47
N ASN A 288 10.02 1.36 14.33
CA ASN A 288 11.38 1.77 13.91
C ASN A 288 11.94 1.04 12.67
N LYS A 289 11.10 0.74 11.67
CA LYS A 289 11.46 0.02 10.45
C LYS A 289 12.04 -1.38 10.68
N CYS A 290 11.63 -2.05 11.77
CA CYS A 290 12.04 -3.42 12.08
C CYS A 290 11.62 -4.45 11.02
N LEU A 291 10.54 -4.15 10.28
CA LEU A 291 10.06 -5.00 9.19
C LEU A 291 10.80 -4.71 7.87
N PRO A 292 10.96 -5.74 7.01
CA PRO A 292 11.60 -5.61 5.70
C PRO A 292 11.07 -4.45 4.86
N HIS A 293 11.88 -3.92 3.94
CA HIS A 293 11.36 -2.94 3.00
C HIS A 293 10.36 -3.61 2.04
N PRO A 294 9.29 -2.93 1.57
CA PRO A 294 8.38 -3.47 0.55
C PRO A 294 9.10 -3.97 -0.72
N SER A 295 10.25 -3.39 -1.07
CA SER A 295 11.10 -3.90 -2.17
C SER A 295 11.60 -5.32 -1.91
N THR A 296 11.94 -5.66 -0.67
CA THR A 296 12.35 -7.02 -0.29
C THR A 296 11.17 -7.98 -0.40
N ILE A 297 9.97 -7.54 0.02
CA ILE A 297 8.73 -8.31 -0.16
C ILE A 297 8.46 -8.59 -1.63
N ARG A 298 8.58 -7.58 -2.51
CA ARG A 298 8.44 -7.77 -3.96
C ARG A 298 9.44 -8.79 -4.52
N LYS A 299 10.70 -8.75 -4.07
CA LYS A 299 11.72 -9.74 -4.45
C LYS A 299 11.37 -11.15 -3.96
N TRP A 300 10.69 -11.29 -2.82
CA TRP A 300 10.24 -12.59 -2.35
C TRP A 300 9.07 -13.12 -3.16
N TYR A 301 8.16 -12.26 -3.62
CA TYR A 301 7.07 -12.64 -4.52
C TYR A 301 7.57 -13.00 -5.93
N SER A 302 8.64 -12.35 -6.42
CA SER A 302 9.18 -12.61 -7.76
C SER A 302 9.84 -13.98 -7.92
N VAL A 303 9.99 -14.76 -6.85
CA VAL A 303 10.52 -16.13 -6.91
C VAL A 303 9.52 -17.09 -7.55
N ILE A 304 8.22 -16.83 -7.40
CA ILE A 304 7.14 -17.68 -7.90
C ILE A 304 6.82 -17.24 -9.33
N ASP A 305 6.76 -18.20 -10.25
CA ASP A 305 6.39 -17.92 -11.64
C ASP A 305 4.88 -17.72 -11.73
N GLY A 306 4.47 -16.46 -11.85
CA GLY A 306 3.07 -16.07 -12.08
C GLY A 306 2.75 -15.90 -13.56
N SER A 307 3.35 -16.70 -14.46
CA SER A 307 2.99 -16.69 -15.89
C SER A 307 1.65 -17.40 -16.15
N PRO A 308 0.95 -17.02 -17.24
CA PRO A 308 -0.20 -17.78 -17.71
C PRO A 308 0.20 -19.23 -17.98
N GLY A 309 -0.72 -20.15 -17.76
CA GLY A 309 -0.51 -21.58 -17.82
C GLY A 309 -0.83 -22.28 -16.50
N ILE A 310 -0.48 -23.56 -16.46
CA ILE A 310 -0.59 -24.39 -15.26
C ILE A 310 0.64 -24.15 -14.38
N THR A 311 0.41 -23.79 -13.12
CA THR A 311 1.47 -23.43 -12.18
C THR A 311 2.07 -24.67 -11.52
N ALA A 312 3.40 -24.78 -11.57
CA ALA A 312 4.12 -25.93 -11.00
C ALA A 312 4.04 -25.95 -9.46
N GLU A 313 3.99 -24.78 -8.85
CA GLU A 313 3.86 -24.57 -7.41
C GLU A 313 2.53 -25.12 -6.90
N SER A 314 1.44 -24.91 -7.64
CA SER A 314 0.12 -25.45 -7.29
C SER A 314 0.11 -26.97 -7.41
N MET A 315 0.74 -27.54 -8.45
CA MET A 315 0.89 -28.99 -8.59
C MET A 315 1.72 -29.59 -7.46
N ASN A 316 2.80 -28.92 -7.05
CA ASN A 316 3.62 -29.35 -5.91
C ASN A 316 2.84 -29.30 -4.59
N ALA A 317 2.03 -28.25 -4.37
CA ALA A 317 1.16 -28.15 -3.21
C ALA A 317 0.12 -29.29 -3.17
N ILE A 318 -0.50 -29.61 -4.31
CA ILE A 318 -1.41 -30.75 -4.43
C ILE A 318 -0.68 -32.06 -4.13
N LYS A 319 0.52 -32.29 -4.69
CA LYS A 319 1.35 -33.48 -4.38
C LYS A 319 1.64 -33.61 -2.89
N MET A 320 1.92 -32.52 -2.19
CA MET A 320 2.13 -32.54 -0.74
C MET A 320 0.84 -32.92 0.01
N LYS A 321 -0.31 -32.41 -0.41
CA LYS A 321 -1.61 -32.77 0.17
C LYS A 321 -2.01 -34.22 -0.13
N VAL A 322 -1.70 -34.74 -1.32
CA VAL A 322 -1.88 -36.16 -1.64
C VAL A 322 -1.05 -37.03 -0.71
N LYS A 323 0.21 -36.68 -0.46
CA LYS A 323 1.08 -37.43 0.49
C LYS A 323 0.52 -37.41 1.91
N GLU A 324 0.03 -36.26 2.37
CA GLU A 324 -0.59 -36.10 3.69
C GLU A 324 -1.84 -37.00 3.84
N MET A 325 -2.71 -37.03 2.81
CA MET A 325 -3.91 -37.87 2.83
C MET A 325 -3.58 -39.37 2.75
N LYS A 326 -2.58 -39.74 1.94
CA LYS A 326 -2.10 -41.13 1.84
C LYS A 326 -1.52 -41.64 3.15
N HIS A 327 -0.86 -40.79 3.94
CA HIS A 327 -0.42 -41.15 5.29
C HIS A 327 -1.61 -41.52 6.20
N ASN A 328 -2.77 -40.93 5.95
CA ASN A 328 -4.02 -41.22 6.67
C ASN A 328 -4.85 -42.34 6.00
N ASN A 329 -4.28 -43.09 5.04
CA ASN A 329 -4.95 -44.12 4.23
C ASN A 329 -6.20 -43.63 3.49
N LEU A 330 -6.20 -42.35 3.07
CA LEU A 330 -7.29 -41.76 2.28
C LEU A 330 -6.75 -41.22 0.96
N ASP A 331 -7.53 -41.36 -0.11
CA ASP A 331 -7.23 -40.71 -1.38
C ASP A 331 -7.76 -39.27 -1.41
N LEU A 332 -7.02 -38.37 -2.08
CA LEU A 332 -7.43 -36.99 -2.22
C LEU A 332 -8.46 -36.86 -3.35
N VAL A 333 -9.68 -36.44 -3.01
CA VAL A 333 -10.77 -36.24 -3.97
C VAL A 333 -10.99 -34.75 -4.21
N LEU A 334 -10.98 -34.35 -5.48
CA LEU A 334 -10.99 -32.98 -5.94
C LEU A 334 -12.15 -32.71 -6.91
N GLY A 335 -12.61 -31.46 -6.91
CA GLY A 335 -13.50 -30.89 -7.92
C GLY A 335 -12.83 -29.72 -8.63
N ILE A 336 -13.05 -29.59 -9.94
CA ILE A 336 -12.58 -28.47 -10.75
C ILE A 336 -13.70 -27.45 -10.92
N ILE A 337 -13.39 -26.18 -10.74
CA ILE A 337 -14.25 -25.03 -11.07
C ILE A 337 -13.55 -24.25 -12.17
N MET A 338 -14.27 -23.92 -13.23
CA MET A 338 -13.79 -23.04 -14.30
C MET A 338 -14.74 -21.86 -14.49
N ASP A 339 -14.15 -20.69 -14.72
CA ASP A 339 -14.90 -19.48 -15.06
C ASP A 339 -14.02 -18.54 -15.90
N GLU A 340 -14.67 -17.67 -16.67
CA GLU A 340 -14.04 -16.68 -17.54
C GLU A 340 -14.23 -15.28 -16.96
N MET A 341 -13.14 -14.52 -16.88
CA MET A 341 -13.18 -13.13 -16.43
C MET A 341 -12.78 -12.18 -17.55
N SER A 342 -13.58 -11.15 -17.81
CA SER A 342 -13.18 -10.07 -18.70
C SER A 342 -12.05 -9.27 -18.08
N ILE A 343 -10.98 -9.05 -18.84
CA ILE A 343 -9.83 -8.25 -18.45
C ILE A 343 -9.75 -7.00 -19.32
N ARG A 344 -9.09 -5.96 -18.81
CA ARG A 344 -8.87 -4.74 -19.59
C ARG A 344 -7.78 -5.01 -20.62
N GLU A 345 -8.11 -4.81 -21.89
CA GLU A 345 -7.14 -4.85 -22.98
C GLU A 345 -6.07 -3.77 -22.79
N ALA A 346 -4.86 -4.20 -22.44
CA ALA A 346 -3.72 -3.32 -22.29
C ALA A 346 -2.42 -4.12 -22.36
N ILE A 347 -1.45 -3.58 -23.09
CA ILE A 347 -0.12 -4.18 -23.23
C ILE A 347 0.83 -3.45 -22.28
N HIS A 348 1.54 -4.21 -21.45
CA HIS A 348 2.50 -3.69 -20.48
C HIS A 348 3.84 -4.40 -20.63
N PHE A 349 4.93 -3.66 -20.54
CA PHE A 349 6.27 -4.22 -20.49
C PHE A 349 6.75 -4.30 -19.05
N ASN A 350 7.04 -5.52 -18.57
CA ASN A 350 7.48 -5.76 -17.20
C ASN A 350 9.02 -5.78 -17.05
N GLY A 351 9.76 -5.23 -18.01
CA GLY A 351 11.22 -5.24 -18.02
C GLY A 351 11.83 -6.49 -18.69
N GLU A 352 11.13 -7.64 -18.62
CA GLU A 352 11.58 -8.90 -19.23
C GLU A 352 10.75 -9.30 -20.46
N ARG A 353 9.43 -9.13 -20.39
CA ARG A 353 8.50 -9.50 -21.46
C ARG A 353 7.39 -8.48 -21.62
N LEU A 354 6.86 -8.40 -22.85
CA LEU A 354 5.55 -7.83 -23.10
C LEU A 354 4.49 -8.74 -22.48
N GLN A 355 3.43 -8.15 -21.92
CA GLN A 355 2.30 -8.83 -21.31
C GLN A 355 1.02 -8.19 -21.84
N GLY A 356 -0.04 -8.98 -22.04
CA GLY A 356 -1.35 -8.49 -22.49
C GLY A 356 -1.82 -9.12 -23.80
N TYR A 357 -1.02 -10.01 -24.39
CA TYR A 357 -1.41 -10.83 -25.53
C TYR A 357 -2.03 -12.16 -25.08
N ILE A 358 -2.67 -12.87 -26.01
CA ILE A 358 -3.17 -14.23 -25.79
C ILE A 358 -2.02 -15.13 -25.35
N ASN A 359 -2.24 -15.91 -24.29
CA ASN A 359 -1.25 -16.84 -23.78
C ASN A 359 -1.92 -18.09 -23.19
N TYR A 360 -1.71 -19.22 -23.87
CA TYR A 360 -2.21 -20.54 -23.50
C TYR A 360 -1.23 -21.35 -22.63
N GLY A 361 -0.31 -20.71 -21.92
CA GLY A 361 0.68 -21.39 -21.08
C GLY A 361 1.97 -21.77 -21.78
N HIS A 362 2.21 -21.24 -22.99
CA HIS A 362 3.46 -21.44 -23.70
C HIS A 362 4.43 -20.31 -23.34
N LYS A 363 5.69 -20.64 -23.03
CA LYS A 363 6.76 -19.66 -22.73
C LYS A 363 7.27 -18.93 -23.98
N ILE A 364 6.50 -18.91 -25.06
CA ILE A 364 6.89 -18.24 -26.30
C ILE A 364 6.83 -16.73 -26.04
N GLN A 365 7.81 -16.00 -26.56
CA GLN A 365 7.81 -14.55 -26.52
C GLN A 365 6.57 -14.05 -27.25
N ASP A 366 5.71 -13.33 -26.53
CA ASP A 366 4.56 -12.66 -27.10
C ASP A 366 5.02 -11.81 -28.30
N SER A 367 4.77 -12.30 -29.50
CA SER A 367 5.08 -11.57 -30.73
C SER A 367 4.02 -10.49 -30.93
N ASP A 368 4.40 -9.32 -31.42
CA ASP A 368 3.46 -8.22 -31.73
C ASP A 368 2.37 -8.60 -32.75
N ALA A 369 2.51 -9.76 -33.40
CA ALA A 369 1.50 -10.32 -34.29
C ALA A 369 0.34 -11.03 -33.57
N MET A 370 0.41 -11.27 -32.25
CA MET A 370 -0.66 -11.93 -31.50
C MET A 370 -1.78 -10.95 -31.16
N PRO A 371 -3.05 -11.41 -31.08
CA PRO A 371 -4.14 -10.57 -30.59
C PRO A 371 -3.95 -10.23 -29.11
N LYS A 372 -4.52 -9.11 -28.69
CA LYS A 372 -4.61 -8.75 -27.27
C LYS A 372 -5.58 -9.68 -26.55
N ALA A 373 -5.31 -10.00 -25.30
CA ALA A 373 -6.26 -10.78 -24.50
C ALA A 373 -7.39 -9.89 -23.97
N THR A 374 -8.63 -10.37 -24.12
CA THR A 374 -9.86 -9.71 -23.63
C THR A 374 -10.40 -10.40 -22.39
N GLU A 375 -10.07 -11.68 -22.21
CA GLU A 375 -10.61 -12.53 -21.16
C GLU A 375 -9.48 -13.38 -20.56
N ALA A 376 -9.69 -13.85 -19.33
CA ALA A 376 -8.86 -14.85 -18.69
C ALA A 376 -9.71 -16.03 -18.23
N LEU A 377 -9.36 -17.23 -18.71
CA LEU A 377 -9.97 -18.48 -18.28
C LEU A 377 -9.19 -19.03 -17.09
N VAL A 378 -9.85 -19.24 -15.96
CA VAL A 378 -9.21 -19.69 -14.72
C VAL A 378 -9.72 -21.05 -14.30
N PHE A 379 -8.81 -21.94 -13.92
CA PHE A 379 -9.11 -23.23 -13.33
C PHE A 379 -8.74 -23.25 -11.85
N ILE A 380 -9.73 -23.48 -11.00
CA ILE A 380 -9.55 -23.63 -9.54
C ILE A 380 -9.90 -25.06 -9.17
N VAL A 381 -9.08 -25.65 -8.32
CA VAL A 381 -9.39 -26.94 -7.71
C VAL A 381 -9.82 -26.76 -6.28
N VAL A 382 -10.89 -27.47 -5.90
CA VAL A 382 -11.45 -27.51 -4.55
C VAL A 382 -11.36 -28.93 -4.05
N ALA A 383 -10.84 -29.12 -2.84
CA ALA A 383 -10.87 -30.44 -2.22
C ALA A 383 -12.28 -30.74 -1.70
N LEU A 384 -12.78 -31.93 -2.00
CA LEU A 384 -14.12 -32.37 -1.57
C LEU A 384 -14.07 -33.04 -0.19
N ASN A 385 -12.95 -33.67 0.15
CA ASN A 385 -12.72 -34.34 1.42
C ASN A 385 -11.85 -33.53 2.41
N SER A 386 -11.52 -32.28 2.08
CA SER A 386 -10.80 -31.36 2.96
C SER A 386 -11.14 -29.90 2.65
N HIS A 387 -10.83 -28.98 3.56
CA HIS A 387 -11.26 -27.58 3.46
C HIS A 387 -10.18 -26.66 2.87
N TRP A 388 -9.88 -26.81 1.58
CA TRP A 388 -9.00 -25.88 0.87
C TRP A 388 -9.32 -25.83 -0.62
N LYS A 389 -8.83 -24.76 -1.26
CA LYS A 389 -8.92 -24.53 -2.69
C LYS A 389 -7.63 -23.89 -3.20
N ILE A 390 -7.26 -24.17 -4.43
CA ILE A 390 -6.06 -23.60 -5.05
C ILE A 390 -6.33 -23.29 -6.53
N PRO A 391 -5.94 -22.10 -7.03
CA PRO A 391 -5.93 -21.86 -8.47
C PRO A 391 -4.82 -22.71 -9.09
N VAL A 392 -5.17 -23.57 -10.05
CA VAL A 392 -4.21 -24.46 -10.70
C VAL A 392 -3.53 -23.78 -11.87
N GLY A 393 -4.28 -22.98 -12.61
CA GLY A 393 -3.75 -22.24 -13.74
C GLY A 393 -4.76 -21.25 -14.29
N TYR A 394 -4.26 -20.33 -15.10
CA TYR A 394 -5.07 -19.39 -15.83
C TYR A 394 -4.50 -19.18 -17.23
N PHE A 395 -5.36 -18.88 -18.18
CA PHE A 395 -5.01 -18.69 -19.58
C PHE A 395 -5.56 -17.36 -20.06
N LEU A 396 -4.75 -16.59 -20.79
CA LEU A 396 -5.17 -15.31 -21.37
C LEU A 396 -5.69 -15.56 -22.78
N ILE A 397 -6.92 -15.16 -23.06
CA ILE A 397 -7.65 -15.56 -24.27
C ILE A 397 -8.32 -14.36 -24.95
N HIS A 398 -8.66 -14.52 -26.23
CA HIS A 398 -9.48 -13.58 -26.99
C HIS A 398 -10.65 -14.35 -27.61
N GLY A 399 -11.55 -14.81 -26.73
CA GLY A 399 -12.50 -15.85 -27.06
C GLY A 399 -11.82 -17.21 -27.31
N LEU A 400 -12.54 -18.28 -26.99
CA LEU A 400 -12.11 -19.65 -27.27
C LEU A 400 -13.25 -20.44 -27.90
N THR A 401 -12.90 -21.29 -28.85
CA THR A 401 -13.84 -22.30 -29.34
C THR A 401 -14.09 -23.35 -28.25
N ALA A 402 -15.26 -23.99 -28.31
CA ALA A 402 -15.64 -25.03 -27.35
C ALA A 402 -14.64 -26.21 -27.31
N GLU A 403 -14.06 -26.54 -28.48
CA GLU A 403 -13.04 -27.58 -28.61
C GLU A 403 -11.71 -27.19 -27.94
N GLU A 404 -11.25 -25.95 -28.14
CA GLU A 404 -10.04 -25.44 -27.49
C GLU A 404 -10.19 -25.42 -25.96
N LYS A 405 -11.35 -24.98 -25.43
CA LYS A 405 -11.64 -25.05 -23.99
C LYS A 405 -11.59 -26.49 -23.47
N ALA A 406 -12.17 -27.43 -24.21
CA ALA A 406 -12.15 -28.85 -23.85
C ALA A 406 -10.71 -29.39 -23.81
N ASN A 407 -9.84 -28.97 -24.74
CA ASN A 407 -8.44 -29.36 -24.77
C ASN A 407 -7.63 -28.78 -23.61
N LEU A 408 -7.88 -27.53 -23.21
CA LEU A 408 -7.27 -26.95 -22.00
C LEU A 408 -7.71 -27.70 -20.74
N LEU A 409 -8.99 -28.01 -20.60
CA LEU A 409 -9.50 -28.79 -19.47
C LEU A 409 -8.89 -30.20 -19.43
N LYS A 410 -8.81 -30.90 -20.56
CA LYS A 410 -8.15 -32.21 -20.65
C LYS A 410 -6.69 -32.14 -20.17
N THR A 411 -5.97 -31.09 -20.57
CA THR A 411 -4.58 -30.86 -20.14
C THR A 411 -4.49 -30.65 -18.62
N CYS A 412 -5.40 -29.85 -18.05
CA CYS A 412 -5.50 -29.68 -16.59
C CYS A 412 -5.78 -31.00 -15.87
N LEU A 413 -6.73 -31.80 -16.37
CA LEU A 413 -7.08 -33.10 -15.79
C LEU A 413 -5.91 -34.07 -15.79
N ILE A 414 -5.17 -34.17 -16.90
CA ILE A 414 -3.96 -35.01 -17.01
C ILE A 414 -2.92 -34.59 -15.97
N ASN A 415 -2.59 -33.30 -15.90
CA ASN A 415 -1.57 -32.81 -14.97
C ASN A 415 -1.98 -32.98 -13.49
N ILE A 416 -3.27 -32.82 -13.16
CA ILE A 416 -3.75 -33.09 -11.80
C ILE A 416 -3.67 -34.59 -11.50
N HIS A 417 -4.04 -35.45 -12.44
CA HIS A 417 -3.97 -36.89 -12.27
C HIS A 417 -2.53 -37.38 -12.01
N GLU A 418 -1.53 -36.79 -12.67
CA GLU A 418 -0.10 -37.07 -12.43
C GLU A 418 0.35 -36.77 -10.99
N THR A 419 -0.36 -35.92 -10.25
CA THR A 419 -0.08 -35.69 -8.82
C THR A 419 -0.52 -36.84 -7.92
N GLY A 420 -1.35 -37.75 -8.44
CA GLY A 420 -1.97 -38.85 -7.70
C GLY A 420 -3.29 -38.45 -7.00
N ALA A 421 -3.88 -37.31 -7.37
CA ALA A 421 -5.20 -36.91 -6.92
C ALA A 421 -6.30 -37.38 -7.87
N ILE A 422 -7.52 -37.57 -7.34
CA ILE A 422 -8.68 -38.03 -8.08
C ILE A 422 -9.64 -36.85 -8.29
N VAL A 423 -9.98 -36.54 -9.54
CA VAL A 423 -10.96 -35.50 -9.88
C VAL A 423 -12.31 -36.17 -10.16
N LYS A 424 -13.37 -35.76 -9.46
CA LYS A 424 -14.72 -36.32 -9.64
C LYS A 424 -15.74 -35.36 -10.22
N THR A 425 -15.54 -34.05 -10.05
CA THR A 425 -16.53 -33.05 -10.46
C THR A 425 -15.92 -31.94 -11.28
N LEU A 426 -16.71 -31.41 -12.22
CA LEU A 426 -16.45 -30.19 -12.98
C LEU A 426 -17.62 -29.23 -12.77
N THR A 427 -17.35 -27.99 -12.37
CA THR A 427 -18.38 -26.95 -12.20
C THR A 427 -18.08 -25.74 -13.08
N PHE A 428 -19.08 -25.26 -13.82
CA PHE A 428 -19.01 -24.04 -14.63
C PHE A 428 -20.39 -23.37 -14.75
N ASP A 429 -20.44 -22.18 -15.36
CA ASP A 429 -21.68 -21.41 -15.49
C ASP A 429 -22.64 -21.91 -16.60
N GLY A 430 -23.72 -21.18 -16.87
CA GLY A 430 -24.71 -21.57 -17.89
C GLY A 430 -24.37 -21.17 -19.33
N ALA A 431 -23.15 -20.75 -19.63
CA ALA A 431 -22.83 -20.18 -20.93
C ALA A 431 -22.94 -21.22 -22.06
N ALA A 432 -23.46 -20.80 -23.22
CA ALA A 432 -23.63 -21.68 -24.38
C ALA A 432 -22.30 -22.31 -24.84
N SER A 433 -21.19 -21.57 -24.71
CA SER A 433 -19.83 -22.03 -25.01
C SER A 433 -19.34 -23.14 -24.07
N ASN A 434 -19.76 -23.12 -22.81
CA ASN A 434 -19.39 -24.12 -21.82
C ASN A 434 -20.27 -25.37 -21.95
N ILE A 435 -21.55 -25.20 -22.31
CA ILE A 435 -22.45 -26.32 -22.66
C ILE A 435 -21.97 -27.03 -23.91
N SER A 436 -21.52 -26.31 -24.95
CA SER A 436 -20.96 -26.94 -26.15
C SER A 436 -19.63 -27.64 -25.87
N MET A 437 -18.79 -27.09 -24.98
CA MET A 437 -17.57 -27.75 -24.50
C MET A 437 -17.90 -29.09 -23.81
N ALA A 438 -18.94 -29.13 -22.96
CA ALA A 438 -19.39 -30.37 -22.33
C ALA A 438 -19.78 -31.44 -23.38
N LYS A 439 -20.47 -31.04 -24.47
CA LYS A 439 -20.78 -31.92 -25.60
C LYS A 439 -19.54 -32.48 -26.28
N HIS A 440 -18.51 -31.66 -26.49
CA HIS A 440 -17.22 -32.12 -27.05
C HIS A 440 -16.45 -33.08 -26.13
N LEU A 441 -16.71 -33.04 -24.81
CA LEU A 441 -16.13 -33.98 -23.85
C LEU A 441 -16.89 -35.32 -23.81
N GLY A 442 -18.09 -35.37 -24.39
CA GLY A 442 -18.97 -36.55 -24.40
C GLY A 442 -20.17 -36.45 -23.43
N ALA A 443 -20.33 -35.32 -22.74
CA ALA A 443 -21.48 -35.08 -21.87
C ALA A 443 -22.57 -34.31 -22.63
N ASP A 444 -23.79 -34.84 -22.67
CA ASP A 444 -24.94 -34.14 -23.24
C ASP A 444 -25.94 -33.73 -22.16
N LEU A 445 -25.74 -32.53 -21.61
CA LEU A 445 -26.61 -31.94 -20.60
C LEU A 445 -28.07 -31.79 -21.07
N THR A 446 -28.31 -31.69 -22.38
CA THR A 446 -29.68 -31.60 -22.92
C THR A 446 -30.40 -32.95 -22.89
N ASN A 447 -29.66 -34.05 -23.04
CA ASN A 447 -30.17 -35.42 -22.95
C ASN A 447 -29.94 -36.05 -21.56
N GLN A 448 -29.73 -35.22 -20.53
CA GLN A 448 -29.50 -35.65 -19.14
C GLN A 448 -28.24 -36.51 -18.92
N ILE A 449 -27.28 -36.49 -19.85
CA ILE A 449 -25.97 -37.12 -19.68
C ILE A 449 -25.04 -36.09 -19.04
N SER A 450 -24.97 -36.10 -17.71
CA SER A 450 -24.22 -35.12 -16.92
C SER A 450 -22.79 -35.54 -16.57
N TRP A 451 -22.18 -36.46 -17.32
CA TRP A 451 -20.83 -36.94 -17.04
C TRP A 451 -20.04 -37.19 -18.32
N PHE A 452 -18.71 -37.19 -18.19
CA PHE A 452 -17.79 -37.58 -19.25
C PHE A 452 -16.61 -38.39 -18.68
N PRO A 453 -15.98 -39.26 -19.49
CA PRO A 453 -14.86 -40.07 -19.03
C PRO A 453 -13.57 -39.23 -18.91
N HIS A 454 -12.85 -39.41 -17.82
CA HIS A 454 -11.54 -38.80 -17.60
C HIS A 454 -10.56 -39.19 -18.73
N PRO A 455 -9.75 -38.27 -19.27
CA PRO A 455 -8.87 -38.54 -20.41
C PRO A 455 -7.93 -39.74 -20.18
N SER A 456 -7.28 -39.80 -19.01
CA SER A 456 -6.33 -40.87 -18.62
C SER A 456 -6.99 -42.12 -18.01
N THR A 457 -7.74 -41.98 -16.90
CA THR A 457 -8.27 -43.13 -16.12
C THR A 457 -9.56 -43.72 -16.67
N LYS A 458 -10.28 -42.98 -17.53
CA LYS A 458 -11.66 -43.30 -17.97
C LYS A 458 -12.71 -43.31 -16.87
N GLU A 459 -12.36 -42.89 -15.64
CA GLU A 459 -13.35 -42.69 -14.59
C GLU A 459 -14.33 -41.56 -14.93
N GLU A 460 -15.56 -41.68 -14.45
CA GLU A 460 -16.60 -40.69 -14.71
C GLU A 460 -16.35 -39.39 -13.93
N ILE A 461 -16.39 -38.25 -14.65
CA ILE A 461 -16.38 -36.90 -14.07
C ILE A 461 -17.77 -36.32 -14.25
N THR A 462 -18.44 -35.98 -13.14
CA THR A 462 -19.78 -35.39 -13.16
C THR A 462 -19.71 -33.88 -13.36
N ILE A 463 -20.56 -33.35 -14.22
CA ILE A 463 -20.70 -31.92 -14.50
C ILE A 463 -21.81 -31.33 -13.63
N PHE A 464 -21.51 -30.22 -12.97
CA PHE A 464 -22.45 -29.38 -12.26
C PHE A 464 -22.50 -27.99 -12.88
N LEU A 465 -23.70 -27.46 -13.09
CA LEU A 465 -23.87 -26.05 -13.42
C LEU A 465 -23.87 -25.22 -12.14
N ASP A 466 -23.28 -24.03 -12.17
CA ASP A 466 -23.28 -23.13 -11.01
C ASP A 466 -24.74 -22.84 -10.55
N PRO A 467 -25.14 -23.33 -9.36
CA PRO A 467 -26.51 -23.15 -8.88
C PRO A 467 -26.89 -21.68 -8.71
N ALA A 468 -25.93 -20.82 -8.35
CA ALA A 468 -26.18 -19.39 -8.19
C ALA A 468 -26.44 -18.71 -9.54
N HIS A 469 -25.74 -19.14 -10.58
CA HIS A 469 -26.01 -18.71 -11.95
C HIS A 469 -27.37 -19.22 -12.43
N MET A 470 -27.67 -20.50 -12.24
CA MET A 470 -28.95 -21.11 -12.64
C MET A 470 -30.14 -20.40 -11.99
N LEU A 471 -30.07 -20.10 -10.69
CA LEU A 471 -31.12 -19.37 -9.98
C LEU A 471 -31.38 -17.98 -10.56
N LYS A 472 -30.31 -17.26 -10.95
CA LYS A 472 -30.45 -15.97 -11.64
C LYS A 472 -31.14 -16.14 -12.98
N LEU A 473 -30.78 -17.17 -13.75
CA LEU A 473 -31.42 -17.45 -15.05
C LEU A 473 -32.90 -17.74 -14.87
N VAL A 474 -33.29 -18.62 -13.95
CA VAL A 474 -34.71 -18.91 -13.65
C VAL A 474 -35.48 -17.63 -13.34
N ARG A 475 -34.95 -16.77 -12.45
CA ARG A 475 -35.58 -15.47 -12.12
C ARG A 475 -35.69 -14.57 -13.34
N ASN A 476 -34.64 -14.51 -14.16
CA ASN A 476 -34.64 -13.68 -15.36
C ASN A 476 -35.67 -14.19 -16.38
N THR A 477 -35.76 -15.50 -16.58
CA THR A 477 -36.69 -16.10 -17.54
C THR A 477 -38.13 -15.83 -17.14
N ILE A 478 -38.53 -16.12 -15.89
CA ILE A 478 -39.90 -15.84 -15.44
C ILE A 478 -40.21 -14.34 -15.44
N GLY A 479 -39.25 -13.49 -15.07
CA GLY A 479 -39.47 -12.05 -15.02
C GLY A 479 -39.50 -11.38 -16.40
N ASP A 480 -38.74 -11.89 -17.38
CA ASP A 480 -38.68 -11.37 -18.75
C ASP A 480 -39.86 -11.92 -19.60
N TRP A 481 -40.22 -13.21 -19.46
CA TRP A 481 -41.31 -13.84 -20.22
C TRP A 481 -42.68 -13.68 -19.56
N GLY A 482 -42.72 -13.50 -18.25
CA GLY A 482 -43.94 -13.25 -17.47
C GLY A 482 -44.73 -14.51 -17.08
N ILE A 483 -44.71 -15.56 -17.91
CA ILE A 483 -45.41 -16.83 -17.68
C ILE A 483 -44.49 -18.00 -18.02
N LEU A 484 -44.44 -19.00 -17.15
CA LEU A 484 -43.85 -20.32 -17.39
C LEU A 484 -44.94 -21.39 -17.16
N TYR A 485 -44.71 -22.62 -17.60
CA TYR A 485 -45.61 -23.73 -17.37
C TYR A 485 -44.89 -24.82 -16.58
N ASP A 486 -45.59 -25.44 -15.63
CA ASP A 486 -45.10 -26.63 -14.94
C ASP A 486 -45.24 -27.89 -15.83
N ALA A 487 -44.95 -29.07 -15.27
CA ALA A 487 -45.05 -30.34 -16.01
C ALA A 487 -46.51 -30.76 -16.30
N GLU A 488 -47.49 -30.13 -15.65
CA GLU A 488 -48.93 -30.39 -15.78
C GLU A 488 -49.63 -29.29 -16.61
N ASP A 489 -48.86 -28.44 -17.31
CA ASP A 489 -49.31 -27.27 -18.08
C ASP A 489 -50.03 -26.19 -17.23
N ASN A 490 -49.81 -26.12 -15.92
CA ASN A 490 -50.30 -25.03 -15.09
C ASN A 490 -49.42 -23.78 -15.21
N PRO A 491 -50.00 -22.56 -15.31
CA PRO A 491 -49.25 -21.33 -15.49
C PRO A 491 -48.61 -20.81 -14.19
N ILE A 492 -47.30 -20.62 -14.23
CA ILE A 492 -46.48 -19.94 -13.23
C ILE A 492 -46.28 -18.50 -13.66
N GLU A 493 -46.85 -17.53 -12.94
CA GLU A 493 -46.93 -16.16 -13.43
C GLU A 493 -46.17 -15.14 -12.57
N TRP A 494 -45.37 -14.28 -13.23
CA TRP A 494 -44.64 -13.20 -12.58
C TRP A 494 -45.55 -12.12 -11.97
N LYS A 495 -46.82 -12.06 -12.40
CA LYS A 495 -47.82 -11.11 -11.89
C LYS A 495 -48.02 -11.27 -10.38
N TYR A 496 -47.96 -12.50 -9.85
CA TYR A 496 -48.22 -12.75 -8.43
C TYR A 496 -47.14 -12.10 -7.55
N PHE A 497 -45.87 -12.10 -7.98
CA PHE A 497 -44.79 -11.40 -7.27
C PHE A 497 -44.99 -9.87 -7.31
N LYS A 498 -45.43 -9.32 -8.44
CA LYS A 498 -45.75 -7.89 -8.58
C LYS A 498 -46.89 -7.50 -7.64
N ASN A 499 -47.99 -8.25 -7.69
CA ASN A 499 -49.18 -8.00 -6.87
C ASN A 499 -48.86 -8.11 -5.38
N LEU A 500 -48.04 -9.09 -4.98
CA LEU A 500 -47.61 -9.23 -3.59
C LEU A 500 -46.82 -8.01 -3.11
N VAL A 501 -45.89 -7.50 -3.92
CA VAL A 501 -45.13 -6.29 -3.56
C VAL A 501 -46.03 -5.06 -3.46
N THR A 502 -46.91 -4.85 -4.44
CA THR A 502 -47.88 -3.75 -4.45
C THR A 502 -48.79 -3.79 -3.22
N LEU A 503 -49.29 -4.98 -2.86
CA LEU A 503 -50.14 -5.17 -1.68
C LEU A 503 -49.40 -4.79 -0.38
N GLN A 504 -48.15 -5.22 -0.25
CA GLN A 504 -47.35 -4.89 0.94
C GLN A 504 -47.01 -3.40 1.04
N GLU A 505 -46.75 -2.75 -0.09
CA GLU A 505 -46.44 -1.31 -0.11
C GLU A 505 -47.68 -0.47 0.19
N ASN A 506 -48.86 -0.85 -0.33
CA ASN A 506 -50.12 -0.19 -0.04
C ASN A 506 -50.54 -0.33 1.43
N ASN A 507 -50.45 -1.55 1.98
CA ASN A 507 -50.86 -1.84 3.36
C ASN A 507 -49.79 -1.48 4.40
N LYS A 508 -48.56 -1.17 3.98
CA LYS A 508 -47.38 -0.95 4.84
C LYS A 508 -47.04 -2.12 5.77
N ILE A 509 -47.61 -3.30 5.52
CA ILE A 509 -47.38 -4.55 6.27
C ILE A 509 -46.77 -5.56 5.31
N HIS A 510 -45.61 -6.11 5.69
CA HIS A 510 -44.86 -7.05 4.86
C HIS A 510 -45.07 -8.49 5.32
N LEU A 511 -45.91 -9.23 4.59
CA LEU A 511 -46.09 -10.68 4.74
C LEU A 511 -44.80 -11.44 4.39
N ALA A 512 -44.22 -11.10 3.24
CA ALA A 512 -42.89 -11.52 2.82
C ALA A 512 -41.86 -10.44 3.17
N THR A 513 -41.16 -10.65 4.28
CA THR A 513 -40.29 -9.64 4.91
C THR A 513 -39.17 -9.10 4.03
N LYS A 514 -38.70 -9.84 3.02
CA LYS A 514 -37.52 -9.49 2.20
C LYS A 514 -37.85 -8.94 0.81
N ILE A 515 -38.93 -9.40 0.17
CA ILE A 515 -39.27 -8.99 -1.20
C ILE A 515 -39.78 -7.53 -1.22
N ARG A 516 -39.31 -6.75 -2.19
CA ARG A 516 -39.53 -5.29 -2.33
C ARG A 516 -39.56 -4.91 -3.81
N GLN A 517 -39.95 -3.69 -4.15
CA GLN A 517 -39.94 -3.20 -5.53
C GLN A 517 -38.61 -3.41 -6.28
N ARG A 518 -37.48 -3.35 -5.57
CA ARG A 518 -36.14 -3.66 -6.10
C ARG A 518 -36.01 -5.07 -6.70
N HIS A 519 -36.75 -6.04 -6.17
CA HIS A 519 -36.75 -7.43 -6.64
C HIS A 519 -37.55 -7.59 -7.94
N ILE A 520 -38.59 -6.78 -8.11
CA ILE A 520 -39.42 -6.74 -9.32
C ILE A 520 -38.69 -5.96 -10.42
N ASN A 521 -38.13 -4.80 -10.09
CA ASN A 521 -37.40 -3.92 -11.01
C ASN A 521 -35.91 -4.30 -11.11
N TYR A 522 -35.64 -5.58 -11.33
CA TYR A 522 -34.30 -6.14 -11.19
C TYR A 522 -33.34 -5.88 -12.36
N PHE A 523 -33.79 -5.25 -13.45
CA PHE A 523 -33.02 -5.11 -14.70
C PHE A 523 -31.62 -4.53 -14.53
N LYS A 524 -31.47 -3.51 -13.66
CA LYS A 524 -30.16 -2.89 -13.35
C LYS A 524 -29.26 -3.77 -12.48
N GLU A 525 -29.82 -4.78 -11.84
CA GLU A 525 -29.15 -5.65 -10.86
C GLU A 525 -29.34 -7.13 -11.18
N LYS A 526 -29.41 -7.46 -12.48
CA LYS A 526 -29.62 -8.83 -13.01
C LYS A 526 -28.60 -9.84 -12.45
N MET A 527 -27.40 -9.38 -12.09
CA MET A 527 -26.34 -10.25 -11.55
C MET A 527 -26.40 -10.48 -10.03
N LYS A 528 -27.28 -9.81 -9.27
CA LYS A 528 -27.36 -9.98 -7.81
C LYS A 528 -28.11 -11.25 -7.43
N VAL A 529 -27.37 -12.32 -7.14
CA VAL A 529 -27.90 -13.62 -6.70
C VAL A 529 -28.82 -13.48 -5.48
N ARG A 530 -28.46 -12.62 -4.51
CA ARG A 530 -29.27 -12.39 -3.31
C ARG A 530 -30.71 -11.98 -3.64
N LEU A 531 -30.92 -11.13 -4.65
CA LEU A 531 -32.26 -10.71 -5.05
C LEU A 531 -33.02 -11.88 -5.69
N ALA A 532 -32.37 -12.66 -6.54
CA ALA A 532 -33.00 -13.85 -7.15
C ALA A 532 -33.41 -14.88 -6.08
N ALA A 533 -32.54 -15.17 -5.11
CA ALA A 533 -32.83 -16.10 -4.02
C ALA A 533 -33.95 -15.61 -3.09
N GLN A 534 -34.07 -14.30 -2.88
CA GLN A 534 -35.12 -13.73 -2.05
C GLN A 534 -36.51 -13.78 -2.72
N VAL A 535 -36.56 -13.72 -4.05
CA VAL A 535 -37.80 -13.92 -4.82
C VAL A 535 -38.32 -15.36 -4.63
N PHE A 536 -37.44 -16.34 -4.80
CA PHE A 536 -37.75 -17.77 -4.64
C PHE A 536 -37.49 -18.27 -3.22
N SER A 537 -38.15 -17.65 -2.24
CA SER A 537 -38.00 -18.03 -0.83
C SER A 537 -39.29 -18.59 -0.26
N CYS A 538 -39.19 -19.48 0.73
CA CYS A 538 -40.36 -20.04 1.43
C CYS A 538 -41.28 -18.93 1.97
N SER A 539 -40.72 -17.82 2.47
CA SER A 539 -41.52 -16.69 2.95
C SER A 539 -42.39 -16.03 1.89
N VAL A 540 -41.98 -16.07 0.62
CA VAL A 540 -42.80 -15.56 -0.49
C VAL A 540 -43.90 -16.56 -0.82
N ALA A 541 -43.59 -17.85 -0.85
CA ALA A 541 -44.58 -18.92 -1.02
C ALA A 541 -45.66 -18.89 0.08
N ASP A 542 -45.26 -18.78 1.35
CA ASP A 542 -46.18 -18.67 2.50
C ASP A 542 -47.06 -17.43 2.41
N ALA A 543 -46.50 -16.30 1.96
CA ALA A 543 -47.25 -15.07 1.78
C ALA A 543 -48.29 -15.19 0.65
N LEU A 544 -47.93 -15.82 -0.48
CA LEU A 544 -48.86 -16.10 -1.57
C LEU A 544 -49.97 -17.06 -1.13
N LEU A 545 -49.61 -18.12 -0.39
CA LEU A 545 -50.56 -19.07 0.18
C LEU A 545 -51.53 -18.36 1.14
N TYR A 546 -51.02 -17.50 2.03
CA TYR A 546 -51.84 -16.71 2.93
C TYR A 546 -52.83 -15.81 2.16
N CYS A 547 -52.37 -15.08 1.15
CA CYS A 547 -53.23 -14.25 0.30
C CYS A 547 -54.33 -15.07 -0.38
N LYS A 548 -54.01 -16.28 -0.84
CA LYS A 548 -54.98 -17.22 -1.39
C LYS A 548 -56.01 -17.66 -0.35
N THR A 549 -55.58 -18.07 0.85
CA THR A 549 -56.51 -18.50 1.93
C THR A 549 -57.47 -17.39 2.39
N LYS A 550 -57.08 -16.12 2.19
CA LYS A 550 -57.91 -14.94 2.46
C LYS A 550 -58.79 -14.52 1.28
N ASN A 551 -58.80 -15.30 0.19
CA ASN A 551 -59.58 -15.04 -1.04
C ASN A 551 -59.34 -13.64 -1.62
N ILE A 552 -58.08 -13.19 -1.64
CA ILE A 552 -57.71 -11.94 -2.32
C ILE A 552 -57.75 -12.19 -3.83
N GLU A 553 -58.58 -11.45 -4.57
CA GLU A 553 -58.89 -11.68 -5.99
C GLU A 553 -57.64 -11.85 -6.87
N ASP A 554 -56.59 -11.07 -6.61
CA ASP A 554 -55.32 -11.07 -7.34
C ASP A 554 -54.51 -12.38 -7.24
N PHE A 555 -54.90 -13.32 -6.37
CA PHE A 555 -54.15 -14.54 -6.04
C PHE A 555 -54.96 -15.84 -6.19
N ASN A 556 -56.15 -15.81 -6.81
CA ASN A 556 -57.05 -16.98 -6.81
C ASN A 556 -56.55 -18.22 -7.59
N ASN A 557 -55.48 -18.12 -8.39
CA ASN A 557 -54.88 -19.22 -9.16
C ASN A 557 -53.34 -19.29 -9.03
N CYS A 558 -52.80 -18.98 -7.86
CA CYS A 558 -51.34 -18.92 -7.65
C CYS A 558 -50.69 -20.26 -7.26
N ASP A 559 -51.42 -21.39 -7.29
CA ASP A 559 -50.95 -22.69 -6.79
C ASP A 559 -49.63 -23.15 -7.41
N ALA A 560 -49.55 -23.15 -8.74
CA ALA A 560 -48.34 -23.51 -9.48
C ALA A 560 -47.16 -22.55 -9.22
N THR A 561 -47.41 -21.33 -8.73
CA THR A 561 -46.37 -20.37 -8.37
C THR A 561 -45.89 -20.51 -6.92
N ILE A 562 -46.67 -21.18 -6.06
CA ILE A 562 -46.33 -21.46 -4.66
C ILE A 562 -45.39 -22.65 -4.56
N THR A 563 -45.68 -23.71 -5.34
CA THR A 563 -44.88 -24.93 -5.46
C THR A 563 -43.58 -24.68 -6.21
#